data_AF-A0A817BK19-F1
#
_entry.id   AF-A0A817BK19-F1
#
_cell.length_a   1.000
_cell.length_b   1.000
_cell.length_c   1.000
_cell.angle_alpha   90.00
_cell.angle_beta   90.00
_cell.angle_gamma   90.00
#
_symmetry.space_group_name_H-M   'P 1'
#
loop_
_entity.id
_entity.type
_entity.pdbx_description
1 polymer ?
#
loop_
_entity_poly.entity_id
_entity_poly.type
_entity_poly.pdbx_seq_one_letter_code
_entity_poly.pdbx_strand_id
1 'polypeptide(L)'
;MAMTNAERMKKYREKIKKDKVKYEAMKAKARARNNSIRTVLRGASLAKFRAENKMRQQKFRENKKQSLIDKPFPSSFKSRQSFGKALKKVNSSLPKCDLKKKVIIQHIAQSVGLVPKSTHKRTTLQLADKLKNDVHNFYLRDDVSYQLPGKKDTVVVQEDDGSKVTYQKRILFNNLRENYELFKEENKNVLLSRTSFAELRPPFVVPKAALAHRNCLCLYHENICLLLKSIDKYVDGKFCSSLQIFTDSLVCSTNNEECMFSSCSLCEDFFTEKVEENVSDGNAKITWSQWINENGRAEKKDFSGSVDEASNQSVLKN
;
A
#
# COMPACT_ATOMS: atom_id res chain seq x y z
N MET A 1 51.78 13.01 -31.91
CA MET A 1 52.82 12.31 -31.12
C MET A 1 53.24 11.05 -31.85
N ALA A 2 54.53 10.79 -32.00
CA ALA A 2 55.00 9.54 -32.62
C ALA A 2 54.56 8.36 -31.76
N MET A 3 53.82 7.41 -32.35
CA MET A 3 53.39 6.22 -31.62
C MET A 3 54.59 5.45 -31.09
N THR A 4 54.50 4.97 -29.85
CA THR A 4 55.54 4.10 -29.27
C THR A 4 55.60 2.78 -30.02
N ASN A 5 56.75 2.10 -29.98
CA ASN A 5 56.93 0.82 -30.66
C ASN A 5 55.92 -0.25 -30.16
N ALA A 6 55.63 -0.24 -28.85
CA ALA A 6 54.65 -1.14 -28.24
C ALA A 6 53.24 -0.95 -28.82
N GLU A 7 52.82 0.30 -29.02
CA GLU A 7 51.51 0.61 -29.59
C GLU A 7 51.43 0.28 -31.08
N ARG A 8 52.50 0.51 -31.85
CA ARG A 8 52.58 0.09 -33.27
C ARG A 8 52.44 -1.42 -33.40
N MET A 9 53.15 -2.17 -32.57
CA MET A 9 53.07 -3.63 -32.53
C MET A 9 51.70 -4.14 -32.08
N LYS A 10 51.02 -3.44 -31.16
CA LYS A 10 49.65 -3.76 -30.75
C LYS A 10 48.67 -3.60 -31.91
N LYS A 11 48.68 -2.45 -32.62
CA LYS A 11 47.83 -2.22 -33.79
C LYS A 11 48.09 -3.23 -34.92
N TYR A 12 49.36 -3.56 -35.18
CA TYR A 12 49.72 -4.58 -36.17
C TYR A 12 49.14 -5.96 -35.80
N ARG A 13 49.25 -6.38 -34.54
CA ARG A 13 48.67 -7.64 -34.05
C ARG A 13 47.14 -7.66 -34.15
N GLU A 14 46.49 -6.54 -33.85
CA GLU A 14 45.03 -6.40 -34.00
C GLU A 14 44.60 -6.47 -35.47
N LYS A 15 45.37 -5.85 -36.38
CA LYS A 15 45.11 -5.92 -37.83
C LYS A 15 45.24 -7.35 -38.36
N ILE A 16 46.27 -8.10 -37.94
CA ILE A 16 46.44 -9.51 -38.34
C ILE A 16 45.33 -10.39 -37.77
N LYS A 17 44.87 -10.16 -36.54
CA LYS A 17 43.78 -10.96 -35.94
C LYS A 17 42.46 -10.87 -36.71
N LYS A 18 42.23 -9.79 -37.47
CA LYS A 18 41.05 -9.65 -38.33
C LYS A 18 41.09 -10.57 -39.55
N ASP A 19 42.29 -10.92 -40.03
CA ASP A 19 42.50 -11.84 -41.15
C ASP A 19 42.83 -13.25 -40.61
N LYS A 20 41.80 -14.11 -40.56
CA LYS A 20 41.89 -15.44 -39.95
C LYS A 20 42.96 -16.33 -40.58
N VAL A 21 43.16 -16.21 -41.90
CA VAL A 21 44.14 -17.02 -42.65
C VAL A 21 45.56 -16.60 -42.29
N LYS A 22 45.84 -15.29 -42.33
CA LYS A 22 47.16 -14.76 -41.95
C LYS A 22 47.48 -14.99 -40.47
N TYR A 23 46.47 -14.90 -39.60
CA TYR A 23 46.64 -15.16 -38.17
C TYR A 23 47.03 -16.62 -37.89
N GLU A 24 46.37 -17.59 -38.51
CA GLU A 24 46.71 -19.00 -38.33
C GLU A 24 48.07 -19.36 -38.95
N ALA A 25 48.41 -18.81 -40.13
CA ALA A 25 49.73 -18.98 -40.73
C ALA A 25 50.86 -18.43 -39.84
N MET A 26 50.67 -17.25 -39.24
CA MET A 26 51.60 -16.66 -38.28
C MET A 26 51.75 -17.55 -37.04
N LYS A 27 50.64 -18.09 -36.51
CA LYS A 27 50.62 -19.00 -35.36
C LYS A 27 51.31 -20.33 -35.68
N ALA A 28 51.18 -20.84 -36.89
CA ALA A 28 51.90 -22.04 -37.36
C ALA A 28 53.41 -21.77 -37.44
N LYS A 29 53.85 -20.64 -38.02
CA LYS A 29 55.27 -20.24 -38.08
C LYS A 29 55.88 -20.03 -36.69
N ALA A 30 55.12 -19.46 -35.75
CA ALA A 30 55.55 -19.32 -34.36
C ALA A 30 55.67 -20.68 -33.65
N ARG A 31 54.73 -21.60 -33.85
CA ARG A 31 54.80 -22.98 -33.34
C ARG A 31 56.01 -23.73 -33.89
N ALA A 32 56.27 -23.64 -35.20
CA ALA A 32 57.43 -24.26 -35.84
C ALA A 32 58.76 -23.75 -35.25
N ARG A 33 58.89 -22.43 -35.03
CA ARG A 33 60.07 -21.82 -34.40
C ARG A 33 60.27 -22.24 -32.95
N ASN A 34 59.19 -22.32 -32.17
CA ASN A 34 59.27 -22.77 -30.78
C ASN A 34 59.61 -24.27 -30.68
N ASN A 35 59.11 -25.08 -31.62
CA ASN A 35 59.48 -26.48 -31.72
C ASN A 35 60.93 -26.65 -32.18
N SER A 36 61.42 -25.87 -33.16
CA SER A 36 62.83 -25.97 -33.60
C SER A 36 63.81 -25.61 -32.49
N ILE A 37 63.51 -24.60 -31.66
CA ILE A 37 64.30 -24.28 -30.47
C ILE A 37 64.32 -25.46 -29.48
N ARG A 38 63.21 -26.20 -29.35
CA ARG A 38 63.12 -27.38 -28.48
C ARG A 38 63.80 -28.63 -29.05
N THR A 39 63.84 -28.80 -30.38
CA THR A 39 64.40 -30.00 -31.04
C THR A 39 65.88 -29.88 -31.34
N VAL A 40 66.41 -28.66 -31.51
CA VAL A 40 67.83 -28.39 -31.81
C VAL A 40 68.71 -28.47 -30.54
N LEU A 41 68.17 -28.17 -29.36
CA LEU A 41 68.92 -28.24 -28.11
C LEU A 41 69.03 -29.69 -27.59
N ARG A 42 70.25 -30.23 -27.55
CA ARG A 42 70.57 -31.55 -26.98
C ARG A 42 71.67 -31.45 -25.91
N GLY A 43 71.65 -32.38 -24.95
CA GLY A 43 72.68 -32.50 -23.91
C GLY A 43 72.77 -31.29 -22.96
N ALA A 44 73.99 -30.80 -22.72
CA ALA A 44 74.28 -29.73 -21.74
C ALA A 44 73.58 -28.39 -22.06
N SER A 45 73.36 -28.08 -23.35
CA SER A 45 72.66 -26.87 -23.80
C SER A 45 71.18 -26.87 -23.41
N LEU A 46 70.52 -28.03 -23.49
CA LEU A 46 69.12 -28.22 -23.08
C LEU A 46 68.98 -28.10 -21.55
N ALA A 47 69.95 -28.61 -20.79
CA ALA A 47 69.99 -28.48 -19.34
C ALA A 47 70.12 -27.01 -18.90
N LYS A 48 71.04 -26.24 -19.51
CA LYS A 48 71.16 -24.78 -19.30
C LYS A 48 69.86 -24.05 -19.63
N PHE A 49 69.25 -24.32 -20.78
CA PHE A 49 67.98 -23.71 -21.17
C PHE A 49 66.83 -24.04 -20.19
N ARG A 50 66.76 -25.26 -19.67
CA ARG A 50 65.79 -25.65 -18.64
C ARG A 50 66.05 -24.93 -17.32
N ALA A 51 67.30 -24.81 -16.90
CA ALA A 51 67.70 -24.10 -15.68
C ALA A 51 67.36 -22.61 -15.77
N GLU A 52 67.69 -21.94 -16.88
CA GLU A 52 67.35 -20.53 -17.10
C GLU A 52 65.83 -20.30 -17.15
N ASN A 53 65.07 -21.20 -17.78
CA ASN A 53 63.60 -21.10 -17.76
C ASN A 53 63.02 -21.32 -16.36
N LYS A 54 63.62 -22.21 -15.56
CA LYS A 54 63.23 -22.40 -14.15
C LYS A 54 63.49 -21.12 -13.35
N MET A 55 64.67 -20.51 -13.52
CA MET A 55 65.01 -19.22 -12.89
C MET A 55 64.08 -18.10 -13.35
N ARG A 56 63.76 -18.02 -14.64
CA ARG A 56 62.84 -17.01 -15.18
C ARG A 56 61.41 -17.20 -14.64
N GLN A 57 60.93 -18.44 -14.53
CA GLN A 57 59.64 -18.72 -13.90
C GLN A 57 59.65 -18.39 -12.41
N GLN A 58 60.74 -18.67 -11.71
CA GLN A 58 60.89 -18.34 -10.30
C GLN A 58 60.83 -16.83 -10.07
N LYS A 59 61.61 -16.05 -10.82
CA LYS A 59 61.58 -14.58 -10.77
C LYS A 59 60.20 -14.00 -11.10
N PHE A 60 59.49 -14.57 -12.07
CA PHE A 60 58.11 -14.17 -12.38
C PHE A 60 57.15 -14.47 -11.22
N ARG A 61 57.28 -15.64 -10.57
CA ARG A 61 56.46 -16.00 -9.40
C ARG A 61 56.76 -15.10 -8.20
N GLU A 62 58.03 -14.76 -7.97
CA GLU A 62 58.48 -13.83 -6.94
C GLU A 62 57.92 -12.42 -7.18
N ASN A 63 58.08 -11.86 -8.38
CA ASN A 63 57.50 -10.56 -8.74
C ASN A 63 55.98 -10.53 -8.60
N LYS A 64 55.30 -11.64 -8.93
CA LYS A 64 53.85 -11.77 -8.73
C LYS A 64 53.46 -11.89 -7.26
N LYS A 65 54.31 -12.49 -6.42
CA LYS A 65 54.11 -12.55 -4.97
C LYS A 65 54.29 -11.15 -4.37
N GLN A 66 55.31 -10.41 -4.80
CA GLN A 66 55.54 -9.01 -4.40
C GLN A 66 54.33 -8.12 -4.75
N SER A 67 53.82 -8.20 -5.99
CA SER A 67 52.66 -7.39 -6.40
C SER A 67 51.33 -7.76 -5.75
N LEU A 68 51.25 -8.91 -5.08
CA LEU A 68 50.11 -9.31 -4.26
C LEU A 68 50.23 -8.80 -2.82
N ILE A 69 51.45 -8.54 -2.34
CA ILE A 69 51.71 -7.97 -1.02
C ILE A 69 51.39 -6.47 -1.01
N ASP A 70 51.59 -5.76 -2.13
CA ASP A 70 51.30 -4.32 -2.27
C ASP A 70 49.79 -3.97 -2.39
N LYS A 71 48.87 -4.92 -2.19
CA LYS A 71 47.42 -4.66 -2.21
C LYS A 71 46.87 -4.46 -0.79
N PRO A 72 45.97 -3.48 -0.55
CA PRO A 72 45.68 -2.96 0.80
C PRO A 72 44.87 -3.91 1.71
N PHE A 73 44.61 -5.14 1.29
CA PHE A 73 43.83 -6.10 2.06
C PHE A 73 44.61 -7.41 2.19
N PRO A 74 45.19 -7.71 3.36
CA PRO A 74 45.78 -9.02 3.61
C PRO A 74 44.68 -10.07 3.50
N SER A 75 44.78 -10.96 2.52
CA SER A 75 43.92 -12.15 2.43
C SER A 75 44.13 -12.97 3.70
N SER A 76 43.17 -12.95 4.62
CA SER A 76 43.16 -13.75 5.85
C SER A 76 43.23 -15.27 5.60
N PHE A 77 43.10 -15.72 4.35
CA PHE A 77 43.19 -17.13 3.96
C PHE A 77 44.64 -17.57 3.71
N LYS A 78 45.03 -18.72 4.28
CA LYS A 78 46.37 -19.32 4.19
C LYS A 78 46.82 -19.64 2.75
N SER A 79 45.88 -19.92 1.84
CA SER A 79 46.18 -20.23 0.43
C SER A 79 45.02 -19.92 -0.51
N ARG A 80 45.30 -19.74 -1.80
CA ARG A 80 44.25 -19.53 -2.83
C ARG A 80 43.30 -20.72 -2.93
N GLN A 81 43.81 -21.93 -2.72
CA GLN A 81 43.00 -23.15 -2.69
C GLN A 81 42.02 -23.13 -1.50
N SER A 82 42.47 -22.68 -0.32
CA SER A 82 41.60 -22.56 0.85
C SER A 82 40.48 -21.53 0.64
N PHE A 83 40.80 -20.38 0.03
CA PHE A 83 39.80 -19.38 -0.37
C PHE A 83 38.79 -19.96 -1.37
N GLY A 84 39.26 -20.66 -2.40
CA GLY A 84 38.37 -21.28 -3.40
C GLY A 84 37.43 -22.32 -2.81
N LYS A 85 37.90 -23.15 -1.86
CA LYS A 85 37.06 -24.11 -1.13
C LYS A 85 36.00 -23.40 -0.27
N ALA A 86 36.38 -22.35 0.45
CA ALA A 86 35.44 -21.55 1.24
C ALA A 86 34.38 -20.89 0.37
N LEU A 87 34.80 -20.26 -0.74
CA LEU A 87 33.90 -19.60 -1.68
C LEU A 87 32.92 -20.59 -2.33
N LYS A 88 33.35 -21.82 -2.62
CA LYS A 88 32.48 -22.87 -3.17
C LYS A 88 31.38 -23.25 -2.17
N LYS A 89 31.70 -23.40 -0.88
CA LYS A 89 30.72 -23.67 0.18
C LYS A 89 29.67 -22.56 0.29
N VAL A 90 30.11 -21.31 0.30
CA VAL A 90 29.19 -20.15 0.36
C VAL A 90 28.27 -20.13 -0.87
N ASN A 91 28.83 -20.32 -2.07
CA ASN A 91 28.05 -20.33 -3.30
C ASN A 91 27.04 -21.49 -3.38
N SER A 92 27.36 -22.66 -2.81
CA SER A 92 26.40 -23.76 -2.75
C SER A 92 25.24 -23.52 -1.78
N SER A 93 25.45 -22.70 -0.75
CA SER A 93 24.42 -22.37 0.24
C SER A 93 23.52 -21.21 -0.20
N LEU A 94 23.91 -20.43 -1.22
CA LEU A 94 23.11 -19.32 -1.73
C LEU A 94 21.98 -19.82 -2.66
N PRO A 95 20.85 -19.09 -2.75
CA PRO A 95 19.78 -19.42 -3.67
C PRO A 95 20.23 -19.46 -5.14
N LYS A 96 19.60 -20.33 -5.93
CA LYS A 96 19.85 -20.44 -7.39
C LYS A 96 19.42 -19.20 -8.18
N CYS A 97 18.40 -18.47 -7.71
CA CYS A 97 17.89 -17.26 -8.36
C CYS A 97 18.83 -16.07 -8.13
N ASP A 98 19.29 -15.45 -9.23
CA ASP A 98 20.26 -14.34 -9.18
C ASP A 98 19.77 -13.11 -8.41
N LEU A 99 18.48 -12.79 -8.50
CA LEU A 99 17.89 -11.65 -7.76
C LEU A 99 17.94 -11.89 -6.25
N LYS A 100 17.51 -13.08 -5.79
CA LYS A 100 17.57 -13.46 -4.37
C LYS A 100 19.01 -13.49 -3.87
N LYS A 101 19.94 -13.97 -4.70
CA LYS A 101 21.37 -14.00 -4.41
C LYS A 101 21.94 -12.61 -4.17
N LYS A 102 21.62 -11.63 -5.04
CA LYS A 102 22.06 -10.23 -4.90
C LYS A 102 21.57 -9.60 -3.60
N VAL A 103 20.28 -9.77 -3.26
CA VAL A 103 19.68 -9.19 -2.04
C VAL A 103 20.34 -9.74 -0.77
N ILE A 104 20.59 -11.05 -0.71
CA ILE A 104 21.24 -11.69 0.44
C ILE A 104 22.69 -11.21 0.58
N ILE A 105 23.45 -11.16 -0.53
CA ILE A 105 24.82 -10.66 -0.51
C ILE A 105 24.86 -9.19 -0.06
N GLN A 106 23.92 -8.37 -0.49
CA GLN A 106 23.80 -6.97 -0.04
C GLN A 106 23.54 -6.88 1.47
N HIS A 107 22.66 -7.71 2.03
CA HIS A 107 22.43 -7.77 3.48
C HIS A 107 23.65 -8.23 4.26
N ILE A 108 24.36 -9.25 3.77
CA ILE A 108 25.61 -9.73 4.39
C ILE A 108 26.70 -8.65 4.32
N ALA A 109 26.82 -7.93 3.21
CA ALA A 109 27.76 -6.83 3.08
C ALA A 109 27.42 -5.68 4.06
N GLN A 110 26.13 -5.42 4.28
CA GLN A 110 25.65 -4.45 5.26
C GLN A 110 25.86 -4.90 6.72
N SER A 111 25.79 -6.19 7.02
CA SER A 111 26.03 -6.69 8.39
C SER A 111 27.51 -6.66 8.77
N VAL A 112 28.40 -6.88 7.79
CA VAL A 112 29.86 -6.82 7.97
C VAL A 112 30.39 -5.37 7.87
N GLY A 113 29.54 -4.39 7.54
CA GLY A 113 29.92 -2.97 7.48
C GLY A 113 30.67 -2.57 6.21
N LEU A 114 30.62 -3.39 5.14
CA LEU A 114 31.21 -3.07 3.84
C LEU A 114 30.34 -2.13 3.00
N VAL A 115 29.03 -2.13 3.24
CA VAL A 115 28.05 -1.28 2.57
C VAL A 115 27.24 -0.57 3.64
N PRO A 116 27.01 0.75 3.55
CA PRO A 116 26.13 1.43 4.48
C PRO A 116 24.73 0.79 4.42
N LYS A 117 24.17 0.48 5.59
CA LYS A 117 22.74 0.18 5.68
C LYS A 117 22.00 1.40 5.15
N SER A 118 20.99 1.20 4.31
CA SER A 118 20.12 2.29 3.86
C SER A 118 19.53 2.93 5.11
N THR A 119 20.05 4.09 5.49
CA THR A 119 19.51 4.96 6.52
C THR A 119 18.38 5.78 5.91
N HIS A 120 17.46 5.14 5.21
CA HIS A 120 16.09 5.56 5.41
C HIS A 120 15.72 5.17 6.83
N LYS A 121 16.19 5.97 7.80
CA LYS A 121 15.29 6.33 8.88
C LYS A 121 14.09 6.88 8.13
N ARG A 122 13.04 6.07 7.99
CA ARG A 122 11.71 6.67 8.09
C ARG A 122 11.79 7.35 9.45
N THR A 123 12.18 8.63 9.46
CA THR A 123 11.48 9.57 10.31
C THR A 123 10.04 9.31 9.93
N THR A 124 9.40 8.41 10.67
CA THR A 124 8.02 8.66 11.01
C THR A 124 8.10 10.09 11.50
N LEU A 125 7.66 11.04 10.65
CA LEU A 125 7.32 12.36 11.11
C LEU A 125 6.29 12.03 12.18
N GLN A 126 6.77 11.90 13.42
CA GLN A 126 5.92 11.51 14.52
C GLN A 126 4.86 12.58 14.53
N LEU A 127 3.63 12.14 14.30
CA LEU A 127 2.52 13.05 14.22
C LEU A 127 2.54 13.85 15.53
N ALA A 128 2.51 15.19 15.42
CA ALA A 128 2.57 16.03 16.60
C ALA A 128 1.51 15.58 17.60
N ASP A 129 1.87 15.43 18.88
CA ASP A 129 0.95 14.87 19.88
C ASP A 129 -0.31 15.73 20.03
N LYS A 130 -0.18 17.05 19.79
CA LYS A 130 -1.32 17.95 19.64
C LYS A 130 -2.32 17.46 18.59
N LEU A 131 -1.85 17.10 17.40
CA LEU A 131 -2.72 16.61 16.32
C LEU A 131 -3.36 15.26 16.67
N LYS A 132 -2.64 14.38 17.37
CA LYS A 132 -3.23 13.11 17.85
C LYS A 132 -4.36 13.38 18.84
N ASN A 133 -4.14 14.32 19.76
CA ASN A 133 -5.15 14.72 20.74
C ASN A 133 -6.34 15.40 20.08
N ASP A 134 -6.11 16.25 19.07
CA ASP A 134 -7.19 16.90 18.31
C ASP A 134 -8.07 15.86 17.60
N VAL A 135 -7.47 14.85 16.96
CA VAL A 135 -8.20 13.72 16.35
C VAL A 135 -8.92 12.88 17.41
N HIS A 136 -8.27 12.60 18.54
CA HIS A 136 -8.87 11.85 19.64
C HIS A 136 -10.10 12.57 20.21
N ASN A 137 -9.99 13.88 20.42
CA ASN A 137 -11.08 14.73 20.91
C ASN A 137 -12.21 14.84 19.89
N PHE A 138 -11.89 14.95 18.60
CA PHE A 138 -12.90 14.93 17.53
C PHE A 138 -13.78 13.67 17.62
N TYR A 139 -13.17 12.49 17.78
CA TYR A 139 -13.92 11.24 17.93
C TYR A 139 -14.78 11.17 19.19
N LEU A 140 -14.45 11.92 20.24
CA LEU A 140 -15.17 11.94 21.52
C LEU A 140 -16.35 12.92 21.55
N ARG A 141 -16.49 13.81 20.56
CA ARG A 141 -17.61 14.73 20.52
C ARG A 141 -18.94 14.01 20.36
N ASP A 142 -19.97 14.54 21.00
CA ASP A 142 -21.31 13.96 21.02
C ASP A 142 -22.08 14.11 19.70
N ASP A 143 -21.60 14.94 18.77
CA ASP A 143 -22.11 15.07 17.40
C ASP A 143 -21.41 14.12 16.40
N VAL A 144 -20.22 13.61 16.75
CA VAL A 144 -19.44 12.66 15.94
C VAL A 144 -19.70 11.21 16.35
N SER A 145 -19.80 10.97 17.66
CA SER A 145 -20.11 9.67 18.22
C SER A 145 -20.99 9.77 19.45
N TYR A 146 -21.79 8.74 19.73
CA TYR A 146 -22.59 8.68 20.95
C TYR A 146 -22.19 7.49 21.83
N GLN A 147 -22.28 7.65 23.15
CA GLN A 147 -21.96 6.61 24.11
C GLN A 147 -23.12 5.61 24.25
N LEU A 148 -22.79 4.31 24.26
CA LEU A 148 -23.79 3.27 24.51
C LEU A 148 -24.17 3.24 26.00
N PRO A 149 -25.45 3.08 26.35
CA PRO A 149 -25.88 3.09 27.75
C PRO A 149 -25.71 1.72 28.46
N GLY A 150 -25.47 0.64 27.73
CA GLY A 150 -25.50 -0.71 28.29
C GLY A 150 -24.29 -1.02 29.18
N LYS A 151 -24.51 -1.60 30.36
CA LYS A 151 -23.42 -2.02 31.27
C LYS A 151 -22.44 -3.02 30.65
N LYS A 152 -22.89 -3.79 29.66
CA LYS A 152 -22.06 -4.75 28.90
C LYS A 152 -21.39 -4.13 27.66
N ASP A 153 -21.74 -2.89 27.31
CA ASP A 153 -21.20 -2.17 26.17
C ASP A 153 -19.86 -1.51 26.53
N THR A 154 -18.95 -2.28 27.12
CA THR A 154 -17.63 -1.82 27.55
C THR A 154 -16.51 -2.45 26.73
N VAL A 155 -15.37 -1.78 26.62
CA VAL A 155 -14.14 -2.28 26.02
C VAL A 155 -13.00 -2.08 27.01
N VAL A 156 -12.23 -3.13 27.25
CA VAL A 156 -11.00 -3.04 28.05
C VAL A 156 -9.86 -2.67 27.10
N VAL A 157 -9.22 -1.54 27.35
CA VAL A 157 -8.07 -1.04 26.59
C VAL A 157 -6.84 -1.10 27.50
N GLN A 158 -5.72 -1.56 26.96
CA GLN A 158 -4.44 -1.52 27.64
C GLN A 158 -3.74 -0.21 27.29
N GLU A 159 -3.34 0.57 28.29
CA GLU A 159 -2.60 1.82 28.09
C GLU A 159 -1.10 1.56 27.96
N ASP A 160 -0.35 2.58 27.57
CA ASP A 160 1.10 2.49 27.35
C ASP A 160 1.87 2.09 28.62
N ASP A 161 1.33 2.44 29.80
CA ASP A 161 1.87 2.05 31.11
C ASP A 161 1.58 0.59 31.49
N GLY A 162 0.87 -0.15 30.63
CA GLY A 162 0.49 -1.54 30.85
C GLY A 162 -0.74 -1.73 31.74
N SER A 163 -1.32 -0.64 32.25
CA SER A 163 -2.59 -0.64 32.97
C SER A 163 -3.75 -1.03 32.03
N LYS A 164 -4.80 -1.64 32.59
CA LYS A 164 -6.03 -1.96 31.85
C LYS A 164 -7.14 -1.04 32.32
N VAL A 165 -7.63 -0.21 31.42
CA VAL A 165 -8.71 0.73 31.69
C VAL A 165 -9.95 0.28 30.92
N THR A 166 -11.11 0.36 31.58
CA THR A 166 -12.38 -0.06 31.00
C THR A 166 -13.13 1.17 30.52
N TYR A 167 -13.35 1.27 29.21
CA TYR A 167 -14.07 2.37 28.58
C TYR A 167 -15.45 1.93 28.13
N GLN A 168 -16.43 2.82 28.22
CA GLN A 168 -17.75 2.59 27.60
C GLN A 168 -17.61 2.75 26.08
N LYS A 169 -18.25 1.86 25.31
CA LYS A 169 -18.26 1.93 23.85
C LYS A 169 -18.95 3.20 23.39
N ARG A 170 -18.35 3.88 22.42
CA ARG A 170 -18.97 4.93 21.63
C ARG A 170 -19.18 4.46 20.21
N ILE A 171 -20.22 4.94 19.55
CA ILE A 171 -20.57 4.57 18.18
C ILE A 171 -20.52 5.82 17.31
N LEU A 172 -19.80 5.73 16.20
CA LEU A 172 -19.79 6.78 15.17
C LEU A 172 -21.18 6.91 14.51
N PHE A 173 -21.67 8.14 14.34
CA PHE A 173 -22.88 8.39 13.54
C PHE A 173 -22.64 8.12 12.06
N ASN A 174 -21.57 8.70 11.53
CA ASN A 174 -21.18 8.66 10.13
C ASN A 174 -20.11 7.60 9.86
N ASN A 175 -19.85 7.31 8.59
CA ASN A 175 -18.75 6.40 8.24
C ASN A 175 -17.38 7.08 8.43
N LEU A 176 -16.29 6.30 8.41
CA LEU A 176 -14.93 6.81 8.61
C LEU A 176 -14.49 7.82 7.53
N ARG A 177 -15.08 7.76 6.33
CA ARG A 177 -14.76 8.67 5.23
C ARG A 177 -15.39 10.04 5.47
N GLU A 178 -16.68 10.07 5.76
CA GLU A 178 -17.44 11.29 6.08
C GLU A 178 -16.84 12.00 7.30
N ASN A 179 -16.53 11.27 8.37
CA ASN A 179 -15.87 11.85 9.55
C ASN A 179 -14.50 12.47 9.24
N TYR A 180 -13.74 11.89 8.31
CA TYR A 180 -12.47 12.48 7.87
C TYR A 180 -12.68 13.75 7.05
N GLU A 181 -13.70 13.78 6.20
CA GLU A 181 -14.08 14.96 5.41
C GLU A 181 -14.52 16.11 6.36
N LEU A 182 -15.38 15.82 7.34
CA LEU A 182 -15.77 16.77 8.40
C LEU A 182 -14.56 17.31 9.18
N PHE A 183 -13.68 16.42 9.64
CA PHE A 183 -12.46 16.83 10.36
C PHE A 183 -11.56 17.74 9.52
N LYS A 184 -11.47 17.50 8.20
CA LYS A 184 -10.70 18.32 7.26
C LYS A 184 -11.33 19.68 6.99
N GLU A 185 -12.66 19.75 6.96
CA GLU A 185 -13.39 21.02 6.81
C GLU A 185 -13.16 21.93 8.01
N GLU A 186 -13.18 21.38 9.22
CA GLU A 186 -12.88 22.09 10.47
C GLU A 186 -11.38 22.45 10.58
N ASN A 187 -10.49 21.58 10.08
CA ASN A 187 -9.04 21.70 10.23
C ASN A 187 -8.31 21.77 8.89
N LYS A 188 -8.60 22.81 8.09
CA LYS A 188 -8.08 22.99 6.72
C LYS A 188 -6.54 22.97 6.61
N ASN A 189 -5.83 23.36 7.67
CA ASN A 189 -4.37 23.46 7.70
C ASN A 189 -3.65 22.16 8.12
N VAL A 190 -4.39 21.10 8.48
CA VAL A 190 -3.81 19.87 8.99
C VAL A 190 -3.47 18.91 7.85
N LEU A 191 -2.20 18.52 7.73
CA LEU A 191 -1.74 17.49 6.78
C LEU A 191 -1.86 16.09 7.39
N LEU A 192 -3.09 15.57 7.44
CA LEU A 192 -3.38 14.21 7.88
C LEU A 192 -3.94 13.39 6.72
N SER A 193 -3.52 12.13 6.59
CA SER A 193 -4.06 11.19 5.61
C SER A 193 -5.28 10.45 6.19
N ARG A 194 -6.20 9.99 5.33
CA ARG A 194 -7.38 9.23 5.77
C ARG A 194 -7.01 7.95 6.52
N THR A 195 -5.94 7.26 6.11
CA THR A 195 -5.46 6.05 6.78
C THR A 195 -4.94 6.37 8.17
N SER A 196 -4.12 7.42 8.30
CA SER A 196 -3.61 7.85 9.61
C SER A 196 -4.72 8.34 10.54
N PHE A 197 -5.74 9.02 10.02
CA PHE A 197 -6.92 9.42 10.78
C PHE A 197 -7.71 8.22 11.31
N ALA A 198 -7.85 7.16 10.50
CA ALA A 198 -8.53 5.93 10.90
C ALA A 198 -7.73 5.13 11.95
N GLU A 199 -6.40 5.15 11.88
CA GLU A 199 -5.50 4.51 12.84
C GLU A 199 -5.49 5.22 14.20
N LEU A 200 -5.66 6.54 14.22
CA LEU A 200 -5.74 7.34 15.45
C LEU A 200 -7.09 7.23 16.17
N ARG A 201 -8.04 6.49 15.62
CA ARG A 201 -9.34 6.29 16.25
C ARG A 201 -9.18 5.54 17.58
N PRO A 202 -9.76 6.05 18.68
CA PRO A 202 -9.71 5.36 19.97
C PRO A 202 -10.35 3.96 19.87
N PRO A 203 -9.80 2.92 20.51
CA PRO A 203 -10.31 1.55 20.37
C PRO A 203 -11.76 1.36 20.81
N PHE A 204 -12.21 2.16 21.79
CA PHE A 204 -13.57 2.13 22.31
C PHE A 204 -14.57 2.94 21.48
N VAL A 205 -14.12 3.70 20.46
CA VAL A 205 -14.98 4.38 19.48
C VAL A 205 -15.12 3.46 18.28
N VAL A 206 -16.30 2.88 18.09
CA VAL A 206 -16.56 1.78 17.15
C VAL A 206 -17.40 2.28 15.97
N PRO A 207 -17.19 1.79 14.73
CA PRO A 207 -17.99 2.21 13.59
C PRO A 207 -19.42 1.65 13.71
N LYS A 208 -20.40 2.39 13.16
CA LYS A 208 -21.81 1.97 13.15
C LYS A 208 -22.02 0.54 12.62
N ALA A 209 -21.23 0.13 11.62
CA ALA A 209 -21.29 -1.21 11.03
C ALA A 209 -21.00 -2.36 12.02
N ALA A 210 -20.33 -2.10 13.13
CA ALA A 210 -20.07 -3.12 14.15
C ALA A 210 -21.23 -3.28 15.15
N LEU A 211 -22.24 -2.41 15.10
CA LEU A 211 -23.49 -2.65 15.81
C LEU A 211 -24.29 -3.71 15.05
N ALA A 212 -24.61 -4.81 15.73
CA ALA A 212 -25.43 -5.87 15.15
C ALA A 212 -26.85 -5.40 14.79
N HIS A 213 -27.41 -4.43 15.52
CA HIS A 213 -28.84 -4.06 15.40
C HIS A 213 -29.13 -2.61 15.84
N ARG A 214 -28.93 -1.55 15.02
CA ARG A 214 -29.46 -0.19 15.31
C ARG A 214 -29.67 0.70 14.07
N ASN A 215 -30.41 0.22 13.08
CA ASN A 215 -31.30 1.14 12.35
C ASN A 215 -32.65 1.14 13.10
N CYS A 216 -33.48 2.18 12.98
CA CYS A 216 -34.85 2.06 13.50
C CYS A 216 -35.50 0.86 12.81
N LEU A 217 -35.92 -0.13 13.59
CA LEU A 217 -36.72 -1.27 13.10
C LEU A 217 -38.22 -0.97 13.27
N CYS A 218 -38.56 0.29 13.51
CA CYS A 218 -39.95 0.71 13.59
C CYS A 218 -40.57 0.65 12.20
N LEU A 219 -41.84 0.21 12.17
CA LEU A 219 -42.63 0.07 10.96
C LEU A 219 -42.65 1.38 10.15
N TYR A 220 -42.76 2.53 10.83
CA TYR A 220 -42.77 3.85 10.20
C TYR A 220 -41.51 4.11 9.35
N HIS A 221 -40.31 4.05 9.96
CA HIS A 221 -39.07 4.33 9.22
C HIS A 221 -38.84 3.32 8.09
N GLU A 222 -39.09 2.03 8.32
CA GLU A 222 -38.88 1.01 7.29
C GLU A 222 -39.89 1.17 6.14
N ASN A 223 -41.17 1.47 6.43
CA ASN A 223 -42.19 1.66 5.40
C ASN A 223 -41.94 2.91 4.56
N ILE A 224 -41.51 4.02 5.17
CA ILE A 224 -41.10 5.21 4.42
C ILE A 224 -39.92 4.86 3.50
N CYS A 225 -38.89 4.16 4.00
CA CYS A 225 -37.75 3.78 3.17
C CYS A 225 -38.13 2.85 2.01
N LEU A 226 -39.06 1.92 2.22
CA LEU A 226 -39.57 1.04 1.17
C LEU A 226 -40.37 1.80 0.12
N LEU A 227 -41.20 2.75 0.55
CA LEU A 227 -42.04 3.56 -0.32
C LEU A 227 -41.22 4.55 -1.16
N LEU A 228 -40.27 5.25 -0.54
CA LEU A 228 -39.35 6.16 -1.25
C LEU A 228 -38.61 5.44 -2.39
N LYS A 229 -38.13 4.21 -2.15
CA LYS A 229 -37.46 3.39 -3.18
C LYS A 229 -38.35 3.05 -4.37
N SER A 230 -39.65 2.90 -4.18
CA SER A 230 -40.59 2.64 -5.28
C SER A 230 -40.93 3.89 -6.08
N ILE A 231 -41.03 5.06 -5.44
CA ILE A 231 -41.44 6.31 -6.09
C ILE A 231 -40.28 7.15 -6.64
N ASP A 232 -39.04 6.95 -6.17
CA ASP A 232 -37.86 7.75 -6.57
C ASP A 232 -37.61 7.82 -8.08
N LYS A 233 -38.03 6.78 -8.84
CA LYS A 233 -37.89 6.77 -10.30
C LYS A 233 -38.91 7.64 -11.03
N TYR A 234 -39.94 8.09 -10.34
CA TYR A 234 -41.10 8.80 -10.88
C TYR A 234 -41.21 10.23 -10.33
N VAL A 235 -40.36 10.60 -9.36
CA VAL A 235 -40.28 11.95 -8.80
C VAL A 235 -39.00 12.61 -9.30
N ASP A 236 -39.13 13.64 -10.11
CA ASP A 236 -38.00 14.39 -10.64
C ASP A 236 -37.31 15.20 -9.53
N GLY A 237 -35.99 15.36 -9.63
CA GLY A 237 -35.19 16.14 -8.66
C GLY A 237 -34.52 15.33 -7.54
N LYS A 238 -34.67 14.00 -7.52
CA LYS A 238 -33.98 13.07 -6.58
C LYS A 238 -34.30 13.32 -5.09
N PHE A 239 -35.44 13.95 -4.81
CA PHE A 239 -35.89 14.20 -3.44
C PHE A 239 -36.12 12.89 -2.66
N CYS A 240 -36.52 11.82 -3.34
CA CYS A 240 -36.87 10.53 -2.73
C CYS A 240 -35.71 9.51 -2.69
N SER A 241 -34.48 9.91 -3.03
CA SER A 241 -33.38 8.94 -3.20
C SER A 241 -32.86 8.34 -1.88
N SER A 242 -33.07 9.04 -0.76
CA SER A 242 -32.81 8.50 0.58
C SER A 242 -33.68 9.20 1.60
N LEU A 243 -33.89 8.56 2.77
CA LEU A 243 -34.66 9.16 3.85
C LEU A 243 -34.08 10.52 4.29
N GLN A 244 -32.76 10.67 4.35
CA GLN A 244 -32.11 11.92 4.74
C GLN A 244 -32.39 13.04 3.74
N ILE A 245 -32.19 12.77 2.44
CA ILE A 245 -32.45 13.76 1.37
C ILE A 245 -33.93 14.14 1.35
N PHE A 246 -34.81 13.16 1.56
CA PHE A 246 -36.25 13.39 1.64
C PHE A 246 -36.57 14.32 2.82
N THR A 247 -36.13 14.00 4.03
CA THR A 247 -36.33 14.87 5.20
C THR A 247 -35.76 16.27 4.97
N ASP A 248 -34.52 16.39 4.48
CA ASP A 248 -33.88 17.67 4.21
C ASP A 248 -34.63 18.51 3.15
N SER A 249 -35.36 17.86 2.24
CA SER A 249 -36.17 18.55 1.22
C SER A 249 -37.51 19.07 1.74
N LEU A 250 -38.01 18.51 2.85
CA LEU A 250 -39.31 18.86 3.43
C LEU A 250 -39.24 19.99 4.46
N VAL A 251 -38.06 20.30 4.99
CA VAL A 251 -37.91 21.28 6.07
C VAL A 251 -36.90 22.35 5.75
N CYS A 252 -37.09 23.57 6.28
CA CYS A 252 -36.07 24.62 6.17
C CYS A 252 -34.77 24.25 6.90
N SER A 253 -34.87 23.53 8.02
CA SER A 253 -33.74 23.04 8.80
C SER A 253 -34.13 21.84 9.65
N THR A 254 -33.33 20.77 9.59
CA THR A 254 -33.48 19.58 10.42
C THR A 254 -33.13 19.81 11.90
N ASN A 255 -32.50 20.94 12.22
CA ASN A 255 -32.19 21.33 13.60
C ASN A 255 -33.28 22.19 14.24
N ASN A 256 -34.29 22.63 13.47
CA ASN A 256 -35.39 23.44 13.97
C ASN A 256 -36.58 22.52 14.32
N GLU A 257 -36.97 22.54 15.60
CA GLU A 257 -38.08 21.75 16.13
C GLU A 257 -39.41 22.07 15.44
N GLU A 258 -39.73 23.35 15.22
CA GLU A 258 -40.97 23.78 14.57
C GLU A 258 -41.07 23.26 13.13
N CYS A 259 -39.93 23.18 12.42
CA CYS A 259 -39.89 22.60 11.08
C CYS A 259 -40.13 21.09 11.12
N MET A 260 -39.50 20.38 12.05
CA MET A 260 -39.61 18.92 12.17
C MET A 260 -40.99 18.45 12.69
N PHE A 261 -41.74 19.33 13.37
CA PHE A 261 -43.12 19.10 13.80
C PHE A 261 -44.17 19.71 12.86
N SER A 262 -43.80 20.07 11.63
CA SER A 262 -44.72 20.64 10.62
C SER A 262 -45.50 21.87 11.10
N SER A 263 -44.91 22.66 11.99
CA SER A 263 -45.49 23.90 12.54
C SER A 263 -44.88 25.16 11.93
N CYS A 264 -43.92 25.01 11.01
CA CYS A 264 -43.26 26.12 10.34
C CYS A 264 -44.03 26.53 9.07
N SER A 265 -44.45 27.80 9.02
CA SER A 265 -45.16 28.38 7.87
C SER A 265 -44.31 28.54 6.61
N LEU A 266 -42.98 28.33 6.69
CA LEU A 266 -42.08 28.50 5.55
C LEU A 266 -41.88 27.22 4.74
N CYS A 267 -42.01 26.05 5.37
CA CYS A 267 -41.84 24.76 4.71
C CYS A 267 -43.13 23.91 4.69
N GLU A 268 -44.28 24.49 5.05
CA GLU A 268 -45.59 23.83 5.03
C GLU A 268 -45.90 23.22 3.64
N ASP A 269 -45.56 23.94 2.56
CA ASP A 269 -45.87 23.55 1.19
C ASP A 269 -44.73 22.76 0.49
N PHE A 270 -43.59 22.54 1.15
CA PHE A 270 -42.42 21.91 0.51
C PHE A 270 -42.71 20.49 0.04
N PHE A 271 -43.57 19.74 0.73
CA PHE A 271 -43.98 18.42 0.27
C PHE A 271 -44.68 18.49 -1.10
N THR A 272 -45.64 19.40 -1.25
CA THR A 272 -46.38 19.57 -2.50
C THR A 272 -45.45 20.06 -3.61
N GLU A 273 -44.67 21.12 -3.36
CA GLU A 273 -43.76 21.70 -4.37
C GLU A 273 -42.64 20.73 -4.81
N LYS A 274 -42.08 19.94 -3.89
CA LYS A 274 -40.92 19.09 -4.17
C LYS A 274 -41.30 17.68 -4.56
N VAL A 275 -42.40 17.14 -4.06
CA VAL A 275 -42.77 15.72 -4.27
C VAL A 275 -43.98 15.61 -5.17
N GLU A 276 -45.13 16.20 -4.82
CA GLU A 276 -46.38 16.01 -5.57
C GLU A 276 -46.31 16.65 -6.97
N GLU A 277 -45.78 17.87 -7.09
CA GLU A 277 -45.70 18.59 -8.37
C GLU A 277 -44.62 18.08 -9.32
N ASN A 278 -43.63 17.34 -8.82
CA ASN A 278 -42.54 16.78 -9.62
C ASN A 278 -42.76 15.30 -10.01
N VAL A 279 -43.98 14.78 -9.85
CA VAL A 279 -44.32 13.44 -10.34
C VAL A 279 -44.42 13.45 -11.86
N SER A 280 -43.53 12.73 -12.55
CA SER A 280 -43.46 12.73 -14.02
C SER A 280 -44.62 11.99 -14.69
N ASP A 281 -45.11 10.90 -14.07
CA ASP A 281 -46.25 10.09 -14.55
C ASP A 281 -47.07 9.57 -13.36
N GLY A 282 -48.00 10.40 -12.87
CA GLY A 282 -48.84 10.10 -11.71
C GLY A 282 -49.73 8.86 -11.88
N ASN A 283 -50.09 8.54 -13.13
CA ASN A 283 -50.91 7.37 -13.48
C ASN A 283 -50.09 6.10 -13.71
N ALA A 284 -48.76 6.17 -13.67
CA ALA A 284 -47.91 5.00 -13.79
C ALA A 284 -48.25 3.99 -12.68
N LYS A 285 -48.43 2.72 -13.07
CA LYS A 285 -48.66 1.64 -12.10
C LYS A 285 -47.35 1.26 -11.45
N ILE A 286 -47.30 1.33 -10.13
CA ILE A 286 -46.16 0.90 -9.34
C ILE A 286 -46.54 -0.18 -8.34
N THR A 287 -45.54 -0.90 -7.88
CA THR A 287 -45.64 -1.84 -6.77
C THR A 287 -44.70 -1.39 -5.66
N TRP A 288 -45.19 -1.43 -4.42
CA TRP A 288 -44.38 -1.13 -3.26
C TRP A 288 -44.70 -2.10 -2.13
N SER A 289 -43.73 -2.29 -1.24
CA SER A 289 -43.91 -3.16 -0.09
C SER A 289 -44.07 -2.34 1.18
N GLN A 290 -44.87 -2.82 2.12
CA GLN A 290 -44.99 -2.26 3.45
C GLN A 290 -45.11 -3.35 4.50
N TRP A 291 -44.59 -3.08 5.68
CA TRP A 291 -44.80 -3.89 6.86
C TRP A 291 -46.09 -3.46 7.55
N ILE A 292 -46.98 -4.42 7.78
CA ILE A 292 -48.24 -4.25 8.51
C ILE A 292 -48.16 -5.08 9.78
N ASN A 293 -48.71 -4.55 10.86
CA ASN A 293 -48.84 -5.29 12.10
C ASN A 293 -50.19 -6.00 12.14
N GLU A 294 -50.20 -7.31 11.89
CA GLU A 294 -51.38 -8.15 12.06
C GLU A 294 -51.20 -9.03 13.29
N ASN A 295 -52.09 -8.89 14.26
CA ASN A 295 -52.11 -9.68 15.49
C ASN A 295 -50.77 -9.65 16.29
N GLY A 296 -50.07 -8.52 16.28
CA GLY A 296 -48.82 -8.34 17.01
C GLY A 296 -47.59 -8.93 16.31
N ARG A 297 -47.72 -9.37 15.05
CA ARG A 297 -46.60 -9.77 14.19
C ARG A 297 -46.52 -8.86 12.98
N ALA A 298 -45.31 -8.40 12.69
CA ALA A 298 -45.03 -7.62 11.49
C ALA A 298 -44.94 -8.56 10.29
N GLU A 299 -45.83 -8.37 9.32
CA GLU A 299 -45.81 -9.09 8.04
C GLU A 299 -45.61 -8.10 6.90
N LYS A 300 -44.74 -8.46 5.95
CA LYS A 300 -44.48 -7.65 4.77
C LYS A 300 -45.52 -7.99 3.70
N LYS A 301 -46.28 -6.99 3.25
CA LYS A 301 -47.25 -7.11 2.16
C LYS A 301 -46.87 -6.22 1.00
N ASP A 302 -47.18 -6.68 -0.20
CA ASP A 302 -46.99 -5.94 -1.43
C ASP A 302 -48.31 -5.32 -1.86
N PHE A 303 -48.24 -4.06 -2.26
CA PHE A 303 -49.35 -3.25 -2.74
C PHE A 303 -49.08 -2.83 -4.19
N SER A 304 -50.15 -2.54 -4.92
CA SER A 304 -50.09 -2.01 -6.27
C SER A 304 -51.12 -0.89 -6.44
N GLY A 305 -50.74 0.14 -7.18
CA GLY A 305 -51.53 1.37 -7.34
C GLY A 305 -50.85 2.34 -8.29
N SER A 306 -51.41 3.52 -8.45
CA SER A 306 -50.75 4.60 -9.19
C SER A 306 -49.63 5.26 -8.37
N VAL A 307 -48.75 6.02 -9.01
CA VAL A 307 -47.73 6.81 -8.29
C VAL A 307 -48.39 7.84 -7.38
N ASP A 308 -49.49 8.46 -7.82
CA ASP A 308 -50.24 9.43 -7.03
C ASP A 308 -50.90 8.81 -5.79
N GLU A 309 -51.41 7.58 -5.89
CA GLU A 309 -51.96 6.87 -4.74
C GLU A 309 -50.87 6.51 -3.72
N ALA A 310 -49.67 6.20 -4.21
CA ALA A 310 -48.54 5.85 -3.36
C ALA A 310 -47.89 7.07 -2.70
N SER A 311 -47.77 8.20 -3.40
CA SER A 311 -47.23 9.47 -2.86
C SER A 311 -48.16 10.09 -1.82
N ASN A 312 -49.47 9.85 -1.94
CA ASN A 312 -50.48 10.34 -1.01
C ASN A 312 -50.71 9.46 0.23
N GLN A 313 -49.92 8.40 0.42
CA GLN A 313 -50.06 7.56 1.60
C GLN A 313 -49.83 8.33 2.90
N SER A 314 -50.64 8.03 3.92
CA SER A 314 -50.55 8.63 5.25
C SER A 314 -49.19 8.42 5.94
N VAL A 315 -48.39 7.46 5.44
CA VAL A 315 -47.03 7.17 5.90
C VAL A 315 -46.03 8.24 5.42
N LEU A 316 -46.34 9.03 4.39
CA LEU A 316 -45.51 10.14 3.89
C LEU A 316 -45.93 11.52 4.42
N LYS A 317 -47.18 11.67 4.90
CA LYS A 317 -47.77 12.94 5.33
C LYS A 317 -47.71 13.19 6.85
N ASN A 318 -47.25 12.20 7.63
CA ASN A 318 -47.04 12.30 9.08
C ASN A 318 -45.57 12.02 9.42
#